data_AF-A0A937GCH1-F1
#
_entry.id   AF-A0A937GCH1-F1
#
_cell.length_a   1.000
_cell.length_b   1.000
_cell.length_c   1.000
_cell.angle_alpha   90.00
_cell.angle_beta   90.00
_cell.angle_gamma   90.00
#
_symmetry.space_group_name_H-M   'P 1'
#
loop_
_entity.id
_entity.type
_entity.pdbx_description
1 polymer ?
#
loop_
_entity_poly.entity_id
_entity_poly.type
_entity_poly.pdbx_seq_one_letter_code
_entity_poly.pdbx_strand_id
1 'polypeptide(L)'
;GRFAAPAQAPYTAAKWALEGVSEQMAMELAPFGIRVAIVEPGVTKSAIFAKNIDAPNDTGAYDAHYRRMFGFYGTGIPNATDPLEVAEIVRHAIETDEPELRYLVSWGAAEIANGRDQMADADWVALGASKDDAEYRRRFRDLFSLDLDI
;
A
#
# COMPACT_ATOMS: atom_id res chain seq x y z
N GLY A 1 -0.68 0.46 7.11
CA GLY A 1 -1.16 -0.88 6.75
C GLY A 1 -2.60 -0.74 6.36
N ARG A 2 -2.87 -0.36 5.11
CA ARG A 2 -4.16 0.24 4.71
C ARG A 2 -5.04 -0.65 3.86
N PHE A 3 -4.44 -1.59 3.13
CA PHE A 3 -5.16 -2.45 2.21
C PHE A 3 -4.48 -3.82 2.13
N ALA A 4 -5.20 -4.79 1.58
CA ALA A 4 -4.66 -6.10 1.21
C ALA A 4 -4.42 -6.13 -0.30
N ALA A 5 -3.48 -6.92 -0.79
CA ALA A 5 -3.25 -7.06 -2.23
C ALA A 5 -3.16 -8.54 -2.63
N PRO A 6 -3.60 -8.91 -3.84
CA PRO A 6 -3.39 -10.26 -4.37
C PRO A 6 -1.92 -10.67 -4.29
N ALA A 7 -1.67 -11.95 -3.99
CA ALA A 7 -0.33 -12.54 -3.90
C ALA A 7 0.62 -11.87 -2.87
N GLN A 8 0.10 -11.15 -1.87
CA GLN A 8 0.91 -10.43 -0.85
C GLN A 8 0.54 -10.77 0.60
N ALA A 9 -0.15 -11.88 0.87
CA ALA A 9 -0.73 -12.16 2.19
C ALA A 9 0.25 -12.07 3.38
N PRO A 10 1.48 -12.64 3.34
CA PRO A 10 2.43 -12.50 4.45
C PRO A 10 2.89 -11.05 4.65
N TYR A 11 3.14 -10.32 3.56
CA TYR A 11 3.52 -8.91 3.60
C TYR A 11 2.39 -8.05 4.18
N THR A 12 1.16 -8.25 3.70
CA THR A 12 -0.04 -7.60 4.21
C THR A 12 -0.19 -7.85 5.71
N ALA A 13 -0.13 -9.11 6.16
CA ALA A 13 -0.26 -9.45 7.58
C ALA A 13 0.78 -8.71 8.44
N ALA A 14 2.05 -8.71 8.04
CA ALA A 14 3.11 -8.01 8.75
C ALA A 14 2.89 -6.49 8.81
N LYS A 15 2.43 -5.88 7.71
CA LYS A 15 2.19 -4.43 7.66
C LYS A 15 0.93 -4.00 8.40
N TRP A 16 -0.09 -4.84 8.50
CA TRP A 16 -1.23 -4.61 9.38
C TRP A 16 -0.87 -4.78 10.87
N ALA A 17 -0.03 -5.77 11.21
CA ALA A 17 0.48 -5.92 12.56
C ALA A 17 1.27 -4.67 13.01
N LEU A 18 2.08 -4.10 12.11
CA LEU A 18 2.82 -2.87 12.39
C LEU A 18 1.90 -1.67 12.68
N GLU A 19 0.76 -1.54 11.98
CA GLU A 19 -0.24 -0.52 12.31
C GLU A 19 -0.80 -0.70 13.70
N GLY A 20 -1.28 -1.91 14.02
CA GLY A 20 -1.92 -2.18 15.30
C GLY A 20 -0.97 -1.93 16.47
N VAL A 21 0.28 -2.39 16.36
CA VAL A 21 1.31 -2.14 17.39
C VAL A 21 1.61 -0.64 17.51
N SER A 22 1.76 0.07 16.39
CA SER A 22 2.10 1.50 16.42
C SER A 22 0.96 2.36 16.97
N GLU A 23 -0.29 2.06 16.62
CA GLU A 23 -1.47 2.75 17.15
C GLU A 23 -1.65 2.48 18.65
N GLN A 24 -1.46 1.22 19.09
CA GLN A 24 -1.47 0.89 20.52
C GLN A 24 -0.39 1.67 21.27
N MET A 25 0.85 1.69 20.76
CA MET A 25 1.95 2.45 21.36
C MET A 25 1.64 3.94 21.41
N ALA A 26 1.03 4.52 20.38
CA ALA A 26 0.64 5.92 20.36
C ALA A 26 -0.29 6.26 21.55
N MET A 27 -1.27 5.40 21.84
CA MET A 27 -2.17 5.58 22.97
C MET A 27 -1.47 5.40 24.32
N GLU A 28 -0.65 4.36 24.47
CA GLU A 28 0.02 4.03 25.73
C GLU A 28 1.11 5.04 26.10
N LEU A 29 1.78 5.63 25.10
CA LEU A 29 2.92 6.53 25.29
C LEU A 29 2.50 8.00 25.42
N ALA A 30 1.28 8.36 25.01
CA ALA A 30 0.78 9.74 25.07
C ALA A 30 0.87 10.39 26.47
N PRO A 31 0.54 9.72 27.60
CA PRO A 31 0.67 10.31 28.94
C PRO A 31 2.12 10.65 29.34
N PHE A 32 3.11 10.07 28.67
CA PHE A 32 4.54 10.34 28.91
C PHE A 32 5.10 11.43 28.00
N GLY A 33 4.27 12.06 27.16
CA GLY A 33 4.70 13.06 26.19
C GLY A 33 5.53 12.49 25.04
N ILE A 34 5.48 11.17 24.79
CA ILE A 34 6.17 10.51 23.69
C ILE A 34 5.20 10.36 22.52
N ARG A 35 5.59 10.83 21.33
CA ARG A 35 4.79 10.74 20.10
C ARG A 35 5.20 9.50 19.29
N VAL A 36 4.23 8.87 18.65
CA VAL A 36 4.43 7.83 17.64
C VAL A 36 3.82 8.32 16.33
N ALA A 37 4.58 8.18 15.24
CA ALA A 37 4.14 8.53 13.89
C ALA A 37 4.35 7.33 12.97
N ILE A 38 3.38 7.11 12.08
CA ILE A 38 3.40 6.05 11.09
C ILE A 38 3.55 6.70 9.72
N VAL A 39 4.72 6.56 9.11
CA VAL A 39 4.93 6.96 7.71
C VAL A 39 4.53 5.79 6.83
N GLU A 40 3.64 6.05 5.88
CA GLU A 40 3.00 5.04 5.02
C GLU A 40 3.34 5.27 3.54
N PRO A 41 4.52 4.78 3.08
CA PRO A 41 4.90 4.90 1.68
C PRO A 41 4.08 3.98 0.77
N GLY A 42 3.73 4.51 -0.39
CA GLY A 42 3.36 3.77 -1.59
C GLY A 42 4.60 3.21 -2.30
N VAL A 43 4.62 3.27 -3.62
CA VAL A 43 5.77 2.77 -4.41
C VAL A 43 6.91 3.80 -4.38
N THR A 44 7.98 3.46 -3.66
CA THR A 44 9.19 4.30 -3.49
C THR A 44 10.41 3.62 -4.13
N LYS A 45 11.25 4.40 -4.83
CA LYS A 45 12.48 3.89 -5.46
C LYS A 45 13.42 3.31 -4.40
N SER A 46 13.57 1.99 -4.41
CA SER A 46 14.47 1.28 -3.51
C SER A 46 14.86 -0.10 -4.08
N ALA A 47 15.88 -0.72 -3.48
CA ALA A 47 16.31 -2.06 -3.86
C ALA A 47 15.32 -3.17 -3.44
N ILE A 48 14.18 -2.86 -2.83
CA ILE A 48 13.25 -3.88 -2.29
C ILE A 48 12.66 -4.76 -3.40
N PHE A 49 12.36 -4.18 -4.57
CA PHE A 49 11.72 -4.91 -5.68
C PHE A 49 12.64 -5.98 -6.28
N ALA A 50 13.96 -5.78 -6.21
CA ALA A 50 14.94 -6.76 -6.67
C ALA A 50 15.15 -7.92 -5.69
N LYS A 51 14.67 -7.80 -4.44
CA LYS A 51 14.88 -8.80 -3.38
C LYS A 51 13.78 -9.87 -3.31
N ASN A 52 12.66 -9.66 -4.00
CA ASN A 52 11.50 -10.55 -3.94
C ASN A 52 10.94 -10.79 -5.35
N ILE A 53 11.67 -11.58 -6.12
CA ILE A 53 11.33 -11.95 -7.51
C ILE A 53 10.64 -13.31 -7.62
N ASP A 54 10.57 -14.06 -6.52
CA ASP A 54 9.97 -15.38 -6.50
C ASP A 54 8.43 -15.27 -6.58
N ALA A 55 7.84 -16.06 -7.49
CA ALA A 55 6.40 -16.18 -7.67
C ALA A 55 5.98 -17.66 -7.72
N PRO A 56 6.13 -18.40 -6.61
CA PRO A 56 5.82 -19.83 -6.57
C PRO A 56 4.34 -20.06 -6.91
N ASN A 57 4.09 -20.78 -8.00
CA ASN A 57 2.75 -20.96 -8.55
C ASN A 57 2.67 -22.22 -9.44
N ASP A 58 3.17 -23.36 -8.94
CA ASP A 58 3.33 -24.59 -9.72
C ASP A 58 2.00 -25.14 -10.28
N THR A 59 0.87 -24.80 -9.66
CA THR A 59 -0.47 -25.23 -10.08
C THR A 59 -1.15 -24.27 -11.07
N GLY A 60 -0.60 -23.06 -11.25
CA GLY A 60 -1.25 -21.98 -12.00
C GLY A 60 -2.45 -21.32 -11.29
N ALA A 61 -2.84 -21.80 -10.10
CA ALA A 61 -4.02 -21.28 -9.39
C ALA A 61 -3.91 -19.78 -9.05
N TYR A 62 -2.69 -19.26 -8.94
CA TYR A 62 -2.41 -17.85 -8.65
C TYR A 62 -2.03 -17.02 -9.89
N ASP A 63 -2.17 -17.56 -11.11
CA ASP A 63 -1.77 -16.88 -12.35
C ASP A 63 -2.33 -15.46 -12.46
N ALA A 64 -3.64 -15.31 -12.29
CA ALA A 64 -4.30 -14.00 -12.35
C ALA A 64 -3.85 -13.07 -11.21
N HIS A 65 -3.58 -13.62 -10.02
CA HIS A 65 -3.16 -12.85 -8.84
C HIS A 65 -1.77 -12.27 -9.05
N TYR A 66 -0.83 -13.08 -9.54
CA TYR A 66 0.51 -12.65 -9.88
C TYR A 66 0.50 -11.66 -11.06
N ARG A 67 -0.26 -11.92 -12.12
CA ARG A 67 -0.37 -10.96 -13.24
C ARG A 67 -0.87 -9.58 -12.78
N ARG A 68 -1.87 -9.53 -11.90
CA ARG A 68 -2.41 -8.27 -11.36
C ARG A 68 -1.42 -7.57 -10.44
N MET A 69 -0.74 -8.32 -9.59
CA MET A 69 0.32 -7.80 -8.72
C MET A 69 1.47 -7.21 -9.57
N PHE A 70 1.95 -7.94 -10.58
CA PHE A 70 2.98 -7.46 -11.49
C PHE A 70 2.52 -6.29 -12.34
N GLY A 71 1.25 -6.24 -12.75
CA GLY A 71 0.67 -5.07 -13.42
C GLY A 71 0.74 -3.81 -12.55
N PHE A 72 0.33 -3.91 -11.28
CA PHE A 72 0.41 -2.81 -10.32
C PHE A 72 1.86 -2.30 -10.17
N TYR A 73 2.82 -3.21 -9.96
CA TYR A 73 4.22 -2.80 -9.83
C TYR A 73 4.85 -2.37 -11.15
N GLY A 74 4.38 -2.89 -12.29
CA GLY A 74 4.82 -2.49 -13.62
C GLY A 74 4.47 -1.03 -13.94
N THR A 75 3.32 -0.55 -13.46
CA THR A 75 2.99 0.89 -13.47
C THR A 75 3.72 1.66 -12.37
N GLY A 76 3.75 1.12 -11.16
CA GLY A 76 4.24 1.84 -9.99
C GLY A 76 5.74 2.10 -9.99
N ILE A 77 6.56 1.13 -10.42
CA ILE A 77 8.03 1.25 -10.38
C ILE A 77 8.54 2.39 -11.28
N PRO A 78 8.10 2.53 -12.54
CA PRO A 78 8.46 3.68 -13.38
C PRO A 78 8.06 5.04 -12.77
N ASN A 79 6.92 5.07 -12.07
CA ASN A 79 6.39 6.27 -11.42
C ASN A 79 6.85 6.41 -9.96
N ALA A 80 7.76 5.56 -9.49
CA ALA A 80 8.11 5.49 -8.09
C ALA A 80 8.74 6.80 -7.61
N THR A 81 8.29 7.23 -6.44
CA THR A 81 8.72 8.46 -5.80
C THR A 81 10.17 8.34 -5.31
N ASP A 82 10.88 9.47 -5.28
CA ASP A 82 12.24 9.52 -4.73
C ASP A 82 12.21 9.21 -3.21
N PRO A 83 13.10 8.35 -2.69
CA PRO A 83 13.17 8.09 -1.25
C PRO A 83 13.42 9.33 -0.40
N LEU A 84 13.98 10.40 -0.97
CA LEU A 84 14.14 11.68 -0.26
C LEU A 84 12.80 12.30 0.11
N GLU A 85 11.73 12.11 -0.67
CA GLU A 85 10.40 12.62 -0.28
C GLU A 85 9.87 11.90 0.98
N VAL A 86 10.18 10.60 1.13
CA VAL A 86 9.86 9.87 2.37
C VAL A 86 10.68 10.42 3.54
N ALA A 87 11.96 10.73 3.31
CA ALA A 87 12.82 11.32 4.34
C ALA A 87 12.31 12.71 4.78
N GLU A 88 11.83 13.53 3.85
CA GLU A 88 11.22 14.82 4.17
C GLU A 88 9.94 14.67 4.99
N ILE A 89 9.10 13.66 4.72
CA ILE A 89 7.92 13.37 5.55
C ILE A 89 8.32 12.90 6.95
N VAL A 90 9.36 12.08 7.08
CA VAL A 90 9.90 11.69 8.40
C VAL A 90 10.37 12.94 9.16
N ARG A 91 11.11 13.82 8.52
CA ARG A 91 11.57 15.10 9.11
C ARG A 91 10.38 15.95 9.53
N HIS A 92 9.39 16.11 8.68
CA HIS A 92 8.18 16.87 8.97
C HIS A 92 7.41 16.31 10.19
N ALA A 93 7.23 14.99 10.27
CA ALA A 93 6.55 14.35 11.40
C ALA A 93 7.29 14.59 12.73
N ILE A 94 8.61 14.73 12.70
CA ILE A 94 9.43 15.08 13.87
C ILE A 94 9.26 16.56 14.24
N GLU A 95 9.34 17.46 13.26
CA GLU A 95 9.45 18.91 13.46
C GLU A 95 8.11 19.65 13.61
N THR A 96 6.99 19.07 13.19
CA THR A 96 5.68 19.76 13.18
C THR A 96 5.09 20.01 14.56
N ASP A 97 4.42 21.15 14.71
CA ASP A 97 3.59 21.51 15.88
C ASP A 97 2.16 20.92 15.78
N GLU A 98 1.77 20.42 14.60
CA GLU A 98 0.48 19.78 14.33
C GLU A 98 0.72 18.31 13.94
N PRO A 99 1.04 17.42 14.89
CA PRO A 99 1.37 16.03 14.58
C PRO A 99 0.13 15.20 14.25
N GLU A 100 0.26 14.35 13.24
CA GLU A 100 -0.70 13.32 12.88
C GLU A 100 -0.15 11.94 13.23
N LEU A 101 -1.03 10.96 13.45
CA LEU A 101 -0.58 9.57 13.66
C LEU A 101 -0.07 8.95 12.35
N ARG A 102 -0.60 9.35 11.18
CA ARG A 102 -0.34 8.68 9.90
C ARG A 102 -0.01 9.68 8.80
N TYR A 103 1.06 9.44 8.07
CA TYR A 103 1.52 10.27 6.97
C TYR A 103 1.65 9.45 5.68
N LEU A 104 0.77 9.71 4.71
CA LEU A 104 0.80 9.06 3.40
C LEU A 104 1.84 9.75 2.51
N VAL A 105 2.64 8.97 1.79
CA VAL A 105 3.69 9.48 0.90
C VAL A 105 3.95 8.50 -0.23
N SER A 106 4.56 8.97 -1.31
CA SER A 106 4.90 8.18 -2.50
C SER A 106 3.73 7.74 -3.37
N TRP A 107 4.05 7.35 -4.61
CA TRP A 107 3.09 7.01 -5.64
C TRP A 107 2.05 5.98 -5.20
N GLY A 108 0.78 6.30 -5.43
CA GLY A 108 -0.36 5.43 -5.16
C GLY A 108 -0.77 5.31 -3.70
N ALA A 109 -0.03 5.90 -2.75
CA ALA A 109 -0.37 5.77 -1.33
C ALA A 109 -1.71 6.41 -1.00
N ALA A 110 -1.90 7.67 -1.40
CA ALA A 110 -3.12 8.42 -1.12
C ALA A 110 -4.31 7.84 -1.89
N GLU A 111 -4.12 7.53 -3.17
CA GLU A 111 -5.12 6.95 -4.05
C GLU A 111 -5.67 5.64 -3.50
N ILE A 112 -4.78 4.70 -3.14
CA ILE A 112 -5.18 3.38 -2.65
C ILE A 112 -5.74 3.45 -1.23
N ALA A 113 -5.06 4.15 -0.32
CA ALA A 113 -5.50 4.21 1.08
C ALA A 113 -6.86 4.88 1.20
N ASN A 114 -7.03 6.07 0.61
CA ASN A 114 -8.29 6.81 0.68
C ASN A 114 -9.40 6.09 -0.10
N GLY A 115 -9.08 5.53 -1.27
CA GLY A 115 -10.03 4.74 -2.05
C GLY A 115 -10.51 3.52 -1.28
N ARG A 116 -9.62 2.81 -0.57
CA ARG A 116 -10.00 1.65 0.25
C ARG A 116 -10.82 2.05 1.48
N ASP A 117 -10.47 3.14 2.15
CA ASP A 117 -11.17 3.63 3.35
C ASP A 117 -12.62 4.04 3.04
N GLN A 118 -12.90 4.45 1.81
CA GLN A 118 -14.24 4.84 1.33
C GLN A 118 -15.02 3.69 0.68
N MET A 119 -14.42 2.51 0.55
CA MET A 119 -14.97 1.38 -0.19
C MET A 119 -15.66 0.36 0.73
N ALA A 120 -16.85 -0.11 0.34
CA ALA A 120 -17.49 -1.22 1.01
C ALA A 120 -16.74 -2.53 0.75
N ASP A 121 -16.71 -3.42 1.75
CA ASP A 121 -16.02 -4.71 1.63
C ASP A 121 -16.57 -5.57 0.48
N ALA A 122 -17.86 -5.45 0.17
CA ALA A 122 -18.48 -6.13 -0.97
C ALA A 122 -17.86 -5.70 -2.30
N ASP A 123 -17.60 -4.40 -2.47
CA ASP A 123 -16.98 -3.86 -3.69
C ASP A 123 -15.51 -4.28 -3.80
N TRP A 124 -14.81 -4.29 -2.67
CA TRP A 124 -13.44 -4.77 -2.57
C TRP A 124 -13.31 -6.26 -2.97
N VAL A 125 -14.20 -7.11 -2.46
CA VAL A 125 -14.27 -8.53 -2.84
C VAL A 125 -14.69 -8.68 -4.31
N ALA A 126 -15.65 -7.87 -4.78
CA ALA A 126 -16.12 -7.91 -6.15
C ALA A 126 -15.03 -7.52 -7.17
N LEU A 127 -14.11 -6.62 -6.81
CA LEU A 127 -12.92 -6.32 -7.63
C LEU A 127 -12.08 -7.57 -7.84
N GLY A 128 -11.81 -8.31 -6.76
CA GLY A 128 -11.06 -9.58 -6.80
C GLY A 128 -11.76 -10.69 -7.59
N ALA A 129 -13.09 -10.71 -7.60
CA ALA A 129 -13.89 -11.69 -8.33
C ALA A 129 -13.87 -11.54 -9.87
N SER A 130 -13.28 -10.46 -10.39
CA SER A 130 -13.14 -10.24 -11.83
C SER A 130 -12.40 -11.41 -12.48
N LYS A 131 -12.96 -12.01 -13.52
CA LYS A 131 -12.33 -13.13 -14.26
C LYS A 131 -11.50 -12.66 -15.45
N ASP A 132 -11.77 -11.45 -15.93
CA ASP A 132 -11.04 -10.80 -17.00
C ASP A 132 -10.10 -9.73 -16.41
N ASP A 133 -8.86 -9.72 -16.88
CA ASP A 133 -7.85 -8.78 -16.41
C ASP A 133 -8.08 -7.37 -16.97
N ALA A 134 -8.73 -7.23 -18.14
CA ALA A 134 -9.09 -5.90 -18.67
C ALA A 134 -10.24 -5.27 -17.86
N GLU A 135 -11.25 -6.05 -17.50
CA GLU A 135 -12.26 -5.63 -16.53
C GLU A 135 -11.64 -5.25 -15.18
N TYR A 136 -10.73 -6.07 -14.63
CA TYR A 136 -10.05 -5.77 -13.37
C TYR A 136 -9.35 -4.41 -13.43
N ARG A 137 -8.56 -4.15 -14.48
CA ARG A 137 -7.82 -2.88 -14.63
C ARG A 137 -8.75 -1.68 -14.77
N ARG A 138 -9.82 -1.80 -15.56
CA ARG A 138 -10.83 -0.74 -15.69
C ARG A 138 -11.45 -0.41 -14.33
N ARG A 139 -11.91 -1.42 -13.59
CA ARG A 139 -12.50 -1.22 -12.25
C ARG A 139 -11.48 -0.65 -11.26
N PHE A 140 -10.23 -1.10 -11.33
CA PHE A 140 -9.16 -0.56 -10.50
C PHE A 140 -8.94 0.94 -10.76
N ARG A 141 -8.94 1.35 -12.03
CA ARG A 141 -8.88 2.76 -12.43
C ARG A 141 -10.07 3.55 -11.90
N ASP A 142 -11.28 3.04 -12.05
CA ASP A 142 -12.49 3.73 -11.60
C ASP A 142 -12.53 3.91 -10.06
N LEU A 143 -12.01 2.93 -9.32
CA LEU A 143 -12.02 2.93 -7.85
C LEU A 143 -10.88 3.74 -7.25
N PHE A 144 -9.70 3.71 -7.86
CA PHE A 144 -8.48 4.28 -7.27
C PHE A 144 -7.86 5.41 -8.09
N SER A 145 -8.43 5.77 -9.24
CA SER A 145 -7.85 6.75 -10.16
C SER A 145 -6.41 6.42 -10.61
N LEU A 146 -6.04 5.13 -10.60
CA LEU A 146 -4.73 4.64 -11.02
C LEU A 146 -4.86 3.77 -12.26
N ASP A 147 -4.11 4.11 -13.30
CA ASP A 147 -4.09 3.36 -14.54
C ASP A 147 -3.06 2.24 -14.53
N LEU A 148 -3.51 0.99 -14.63
CA LEU A 148 -2.66 -0.20 -14.63
C LEU A 148 -2.43 -0.77 -16.03
N ASP A 149 -2.87 -0.09 -17.09
CA ASP A 149 -2.53 -0.47 -18.45
C ASP A 149 -1.05 -0.14 -18.72
N ILE A 150 -0.29 -1.17 -19.13
CA ILE A 150 1.12 -1.10 -19.52
C ILE A 150 1.22 -1.33 -21.03
#